data_AF-A0A3C1V2V4-F1
#
_entry.id   AF-A0A3C1V2V4-F1
#
_cell.length_a   1.000
_cell.length_b   1.000
_cell.length_c   1.000
_cell.angle_alpha   90.00
_cell.angle_beta   90.00
_cell.angle_gamma   90.00
#
_symmetry.space_group_name_H-M   'P 1'
#
loop_
_entity.id
_entity.type
_entity.pdbx_description
1 polymer ?
#
loop_
_entity_poly.entity_id
_entity_poly.type
_entity_poly.pdbx_seq_one_letter_code
_entity_poly.pdbx_strand_id
1 'polypeptide(L)' 'MALHRTCDGVVRRDFLKLGALGAGGLSLSNYLRWTHAASARPKGAKAAIFINLPGGPSHMDTFDPKPDAPSEYRGEF' A
#
# COMPACT_ATOMS: atom_id res chain seq x y z
N MET A 1 -18.89 -30.63 44.46
CA MET A 1 -18.10 -29.96 43.40
C MET A 1 -16.64 -30.07 43.81
N ALA A 2 -15.95 -31.11 43.33
CA ALA A 2 -14.60 -31.43 43.81
C ALA A 2 -13.60 -30.39 43.26
N LEU A 3 -12.98 -29.63 44.16
CA LEU A 3 -11.88 -28.74 43.83
C LEU A 3 -10.63 -29.59 43.60
N HIS A 4 -10.28 -29.79 42.33
CA HIS A 4 -9.01 -30.39 41.95
C HIS A 4 -7.88 -29.44 42.35
N ARG A 5 -7.08 -29.80 43.36
CA ARG A 5 -5.78 -29.17 43.63
C ARG A 5 -4.72 -29.90 42.83
N THR A 6 -4.53 -29.49 41.58
CA THR A 6 -3.41 -29.98 40.78
C THR A 6 -2.16 -29.16 41.12
N CYS A 7 -1.27 -29.76 41.91
CA CYS A 7 0.04 -29.21 42.24
C CYS A 7 1.04 -29.40 41.07
N ASP A 8 0.60 -29.23 39.82
CA ASP A 8 1.40 -29.58 38.64
C ASP A 8 2.52 -28.56 38.35
N GLY A 9 2.66 -27.55 39.20
CA GLY A 9 3.69 -26.50 39.09
C GLY A 9 3.54 -25.66 37.83
N VAL A 10 4.56 -24.86 37.53
CA VAL A 10 4.63 -24.13 36.26
C VAL A 10 5.42 -24.98 35.28
N VAL A 11 4.76 -25.53 34.27
CA VAL A 11 5.45 -26.25 33.19
C VAL A 11 5.96 -25.27 32.14
N ARG A 12 7.06 -25.63 31.45
CA ARG A 12 7.67 -24.80 30.39
C ARG A 12 6.65 -24.27 29.37
N ARG A 13 5.62 -25.07 29.07
CA ARG A 13 4.57 -24.74 28.12
C ARG A 13 3.64 -23.64 28.60
N ASP A 14 3.45 -23.49 29.90
CA ASP A 14 2.63 -22.41 30.48
C ASP A 14 3.38 -21.08 30.48
N PHE A 15 4.70 -21.10 30.70
CA PHE A 15 5.55 -19.93 30.48
C PHE A 15 5.49 -19.44 29.03
N LEU A 16 5.55 -20.36 28.06
CA LEU A 16 5.42 -20.02 26.64
C LEU A 16 4.03 -19.46 26.28
N LYS A 17 2.94 -20.02 26.83
CA LYS A 17 1.58 -19.50 26.62
C LYS A 17 1.41 -18.10 27.21
N LEU A 18 1.86 -17.89 28.44
CA LEU A 18 1.78 -16.60 29.11
C LEU A 18 2.68 -15.56 28.43
N GLY A 19 3.87 -15.95 27.99
CA GLY A 19 4.77 -15.10 27.21
C GLY A 19 4.17 -14.70 25.86
N ALA A 20 3.56 -15.63 25.14
CA ALA A 20 2.88 -15.36 23.87
C ALA A 20 1.66 -14.46 24.05
N LEU A 21 0.84 -14.70 25.08
CA LEU A 21 -0.31 -13.86 25.40
C LEU A 21 0.11 -12.46 25.88
N GLY A 22 1.19 -12.36 26.67
CA GLY A 22 1.73 -11.07 27.11
C GLY A 22 2.30 -10.25 25.96
N ALA A 23 3.15 -10.86 25.12
CA ALA A 23 3.73 -10.17 23.97
C ALA A 23 2.68 -9.81 22.92
N GLY A 24 1.77 -10.72 22.59
CA GLY A 24 0.67 -10.48 21.65
C GLY A 24 -0.36 -9.48 22.18
N GLY A 25 -0.76 -9.62 23.44
CA GLY A 25 -1.76 -8.74 24.07
C GLY A 25 -1.27 -7.31 24.26
N LEU A 26 -0.01 -7.12 24.68
CA LEU A 26 0.58 -5.78 24.86
C LEU A 26 0.94 -5.11 23.53
N SER A 27 1.21 -5.88 22.47
CA SER A 27 1.50 -5.32 21.14
C SER A 27 0.25 -5.05 20.30
N LEU A 28 -0.90 -5.67 20.62
CA LEU A 28 -2.13 -5.55 19.82
C LEU A 28 -2.65 -4.11 19.74
N SER A 29 -2.62 -3.36 20.84
CA SER A 29 -3.06 -1.96 20.87
C SER A 29 -2.18 -1.05 20.01
N ASN A 30 -0.86 -1.29 19.99
CA ASN A 30 0.05 -0.60 19.08
C ASN A 30 -0.17 -1.02 17.61
N TYR A 31 -0.40 -2.30 17.35
CA TYR A 31 -0.74 -2.80 16.02
C TYR A 31 -2.02 -2.14 15.48
N LEU A 32 -3.09 -2.11 16.27
CA LEU A 32 -4.35 -1.46 15.91
C LEU A 32 -4.18 0.04 15.65
N ARG A 33 -3.30 0.72 16.40
CA ARG A 33 -2.98 2.13 16.17
C ARG A 33 -2.25 2.34 14.85
N TRP A 34 -1.30 1.47 14.51
CA TRP A 34 -0.57 1.54 13.24
C TRP A 34 -1.45 1.22 12.03
N THR A 35 -2.35 0.24 12.12
CA THR A 35 -3.31 -0.04 11.04
C THR A 35 -4.29 1.12 10.85
N HIS A 36 -4.68 1.80 11.93
CA HIS A 36 -5.52 3.00 11.86
C HIS A 36 -4.78 4.21 11.28
N ALA A 37 -3.49 4.35 11.57
CA ALA A 37 -2.65 5.40 10.99
C ALA A 37 -2.36 5.15 9.50
N ALA A 38 -2.15 3.89 9.11
CA ALA A 38 -1.98 3.49 7.71
C ALA A 38 -3.28 3.56 6.88
N SER A 39 -4.44 3.63 7.53
CA SER A 39 -5.74 3.90 6.87
C SER A 39 -6.03 5.39 6.70
N ALA A 40 -5.07 6.28 6.99
CA ALA A 40 -4.98 7.56 6.32
C ALA A 40 -4.72 7.28 4.83
N ARG A 41 -5.79 6.96 4.09
CA ARG A 41 -5.76 6.84 2.63
C ARG A 41 -4.98 8.04 2.12
N PRO A 42 -3.89 7.88 1.33
CA PRO A 42 -3.43 8.99 0.53
C PRO A 42 -4.68 9.46 -0.21
N LYS A 43 -5.00 10.77 -0.11
CA LYS A 43 -6.18 11.33 -0.78
C LYS A 43 -6.07 10.88 -2.24
N GLY A 44 -6.86 9.87 -2.61
CA GLY A 44 -6.77 9.25 -3.93
C GLY A 44 -6.94 10.35 -4.96
N ALA A 45 -6.19 10.31 -6.05
CA ALA A 45 -6.37 11.27 -7.12
C ALA A 45 -7.86 11.29 -7.50
N LYS A 46 -8.49 12.47 -7.42
CA LYS A 46 -9.94 12.64 -7.69
C LYS A 46 -10.30 12.23 -9.12
N ALA A 47 -9.35 12.36 -10.03
CA ALA A 47 -9.43 11.91 -11.41
C ALA A 47 -8.04 11.48 -11.88
N ALA A 48 -8.00 10.51 -12.79
CA ALA A 48 -6.80 10.08 -13.50
C ALA A 48 -7.12 10.03 -15.00
N ILE A 49 -6.17 10.46 -15.84
CA ILE A 49 -6.30 10.34 -17.30
C ILE A 49 -5.57 9.05 -17.70
N PHE A 50 -6.33 8.10 -18.25
CA PHE A 50 -5.76 6.89 -18.82
C PHE A 50 -5.43 7.15 -20.29
N ILE A 51 -4.13 7.14 -20.62
CA ILE A 51 -3.67 7.34 -21.99
C ILE A 51 -3.28 5.99 -22.57
N ASN A 52 -4.07 5.47 -23.52
CA ASN A 52 -3.81 4.19 -24.17
C ASN A 52 -3.22 4.41 -25.57
N LEU A 53 -1.91 4.22 -25.71
CA LEU A 53 -1.20 4.30 -26.99
C LEU A 53 -0.57 2.93 -27.32
N PRO A 54 -1.35 1.97 -27.85
CA PRO A 54 -0.76 0.71 -28.31
C PRO A 54 0.19 1.01 -29.47
N GLY A 55 1.49 0.83 -29.25
CA GLY A 55 2.54 1.15 -30.23
C GLY A 55 3.14 2.55 -30.14
N GLY A 56 2.73 3.37 -29.16
CA GLY A 56 3.25 4.72 -28.94
C GLY A 56 2.57 5.82 -29.78
N PRO A 57 2.97 7.09 -29.61
CA PRO A 57 2.48 8.20 -30.42
C PRO A 57 2.94 8.05 -31.87
N SER A 58 2.15 8.55 -32.83
CA SER A 58 2.62 8.58 -34.21
C SER A 58 3.83 9.52 -34.32
N HIS A 59 4.71 9.28 -35.29
CA HIS A 59 5.89 10.13 -35.46
C HIS A 59 5.51 11.59 -35.76
N MET A 60 4.39 11.79 -36.49
CA MET A 60 3.82 13.12 -36.77
C MET A 60 3.33 13.83 -35.51
N ASP A 61 2.89 13.10 -34.48
CA ASP A 61 2.42 13.67 -33.21
C ASP A 61 3.57 13.98 -32.23
N THR A 62 4.80 13.56 -32.54
CA THR A 62 5.94 13.70 -31.62
C THR A 62 6.87 14.85 -32.04
N PHE A 63 7.30 14.86 -33.30
CA PHE A 63 8.22 15.85 -33.84
C PHE A 63 7.76 16.30 -35.21
N ASP A 64 7.67 17.63 -35.41
CA ASP A 64 7.40 18.22 -36.72
C ASP A 64 8.53 17.82 -37.69
N PRO A 65 8.25 17.09 -38.78
CA PRO A 65 9.27 16.70 -39.76
C PRO A 65 9.81 17.88 -40.57
N LYS A 66 9.21 19.07 -40.49
CA LYS A 66 9.62 20.26 -41.26
C LYS A 66 9.73 21.52 -40.38
N PRO A 67 10.68 21.55 -39.43
CA PRO A 67 10.82 22.68 -38.51
C PRO A 67 11.24 24.00 -39.19
N ASP A 68 11.81 23.94 -40.39
CA ASP A 68 12.23 25.11 -41.16
C ASP A 68 11.27 25.44 -42.32
N ALA A 69 10.03 24.92 -42.28
CA ALA A 69 9.03 25.21 -43.30
C ALA A 69 8.68 26.70 -43.35
N PRO A 70 8.48 27.27 -44.56
CA PRO A 70 7.80 28.55 -44.71
C PRO A 70 6.43 28.52 -44.03
N SER A 71 6.02 29.66 -43.44
CA SER A 71 4.79 29.78 -42.66
C SER A 71 3.52 29.41 -43.42
N GLU A 72 3.55 29.50 -44.75
CA GLU A 72 2.43 29.15 -45.62
C GLU A 72 2.13 27.65 -45.66
N TYR A 73 3.10 26.80 -45.26
CA TYR A 73 3.00 25.33 -45.34
C TYR A 73 3.13 24.64 -43.98
N ARG A 74 3.39 25.37 -42.91
CA ARG A 74 3.52 24.84 -41.56
C ARG A 74 2.15 24.70 -40.91
N GLY A 75 1.95 23.66 -40.11
CA GLY A 75 0.77 23.56 -39.25
C GLY A 75 0.74 24.69 -38.21
N GLU A 76 -0.43 24.93 -37.59
CA GLU A 76 -0.59 25.98 -36.57
C GLU A 76 0.20 25.72 -35.27
N PHE A 77 0.77 24.52 -35.09
CA PHE A 77 1.42 24.04 -33.88
C PHE A 77 2.82 23.48 -34.16
#